data_AF-A0A258G7M6-F1
#
_entry.id   AF-A0A258G7M6-F1
#
_cell.length_a   1.000
_cell.length_b   1.000
_cell.length_c   1.000
_cell.angle_alpha   90.00
_cell.angle_beta   90.00
_cell.angle_gamma   90.00
#
_symmetry.space_group_name_H-M   'P 1'
#
loop_
_entity.id
_entity.type
_entity.pdbx_description
1 polymer ?
#
loop_
_entity_poly.entity_id
_entity_poly.type
_entity_poly.pdbx_seq_one_letter_code
_entity_poly.pdbx_strand_id
1 'polypeptide(L)' 'WPNFDKLLHYRMLDVSAWKVVFEGRYRKKYAKPEAHRAMADIQGSIEELKYYLGKIKL' A
#
# COMPACT_ATOMS: atom_id res chain seq x y z
N TRP A 1 -4.60 21.53 -6.21
CA TRP A 1 -4.82 21.50 -7.67
C TRP A 1 -6.26 21.07 -7.95
N PRO A 2 -7.24 21.99 -7.90
CA PRO A 2 -8.67 21.62 -7.92
C PRO A 2 -9.12 20.91 -9.20
N ASN A 3 -8.52 21.26 -10.34
CA ASN A 3 -8.85 20.62 -11.62
C ASN A 3 -8.30 19.18 -11.72
N PHE A 4 -7.16 18.89 -11.08
CA PHE A 4 -6.58 17.55 -11.06
C PHE A 4 -7.35 16.62 -10.12
N ASP A 5 -7.76 17.13 -8.95
CA ASP A 5 -8.56 16.39 -7.98
C ASP A 5 -9.87 15.87 -8.59
N LYS A 6 -10.53 16.68 -9.44
CA LYS A 6 -11.74 16.29 -10.18
C LYS A 6 -11.55 15.12 -11.16
N LEU A 7 -10.31 14.81 -11.56
CA LEU A 7 -10.00 13.68 -12.45
C LEU A 7 -9.86 12.36 -11.67
N LEU A 8 -9.70 12.43 -10.35
CA LEU A 8 -9.52 11.27 -9.49
C LEU A 8 -10.83 10.91 -8.80
N HIS A 9 -10.98 9.64 -8.44
CA HIS A 9 -12.08 9.21 -7.59
C HIS A 9 -11.82 9.64 -6.14
N TYR A 10 -12.87 10.04 -5.41
CA TYR A 10 -12.75 10.53 -4.02
C TYR A 10 -12.24 9.50 -2.99
N ARG A 11 -12.21 8.21 -3.35
CA ARG A 11 -11.83 7.12 -2.44
C ARG A 11 -10.35 6.85 -2.55
N MET A 12 -9.69 6.82 -1.40
CA MET A 12 -8.29 6.43 -1.28
C MET A 12 -8.18 4.96 -0.88
N LEU A 13 -7.23 4.25 -1.48
CA LEU A 13 -6.78 2.95 -1.02
C LEU A 13 -5.43 3.13 -0.32
N ASP A 14 -5.45 3.21 1.02
CA ASP A 14 -4.26 3.44 1.83
C ASP A 14 -3.60 2.13 2.26
N VAL A 15 -2.46 1.79 1.65
CA VAL A 15 -1.67 0.59 1.98
C VAL A 15 -1.09 0.66 3.40
N SER A 16 -0.85 1.86 3.94
CA SER A 16 -0.29 2.05 5.29
C SER A 16 -1.29 1.63 6.37
N ALA A 17 -2.59 1.86 6.15
CA ALA A 17 -3.63 1.36 7.04
C ALA A 17 -3.62 -0.17 7.13
N TRP A 18 -3.36 -0.85 6.00
CA TRP A 18 -3.23 -2.32 5.97
C TRP A 18 -2.00 -2.79 6.75
N LYS A 19 -0.87 -2.08 6.63
CA LYS A 19 0.33 -2.38 7.41
C LYS A 19 0.04 -2.42 8.91
N VAL A 20 -0.69 -1.44 9.44
CA VAL A 20 -1.06 -1.41 10.88
C VAL A 20 -1.87 -2.65 11.27
N VAL A 21 -2.86 -3.03 10.46
CA VAL A 21 -3.70 -4.21 10.72
C VAL A 21 -2.89 -5.50 10.66
N PHE A 22 -2.04 -5.66 9.64
CA PHE A 22 -1.26 -6.89 9.43
C PHE A 22 -0.12 -7.06 10.42
N GLU A 23 0.59 -5.99 10.77
CA GLU A 23 1.61 -6.04 11.81
C GLU A 23 0.98 -6.27 13.19
N GLY A 24 -0.10 -5.54 13.53
CA GLY A 24 -0.73 -5.61 14.85
C GLY A 24 -1.51 -6.91 15.10
N ARG A 25 -2.43 -7.27 14.20
CA ARG A 25 -3.32 -8.43 14.39
C ARG A 25 -2.71 -9.73 13.92
N TYR A 26 -2.03 -9.70 12.77
CA TYR A 26 -1.58 -10.91 12.08
C TYR A 26 -0.09 -11.18 12.26
N ARG A 27 0.66 -10.25 12.88
CA ARG A 27 2.13 -10.30 13.04
C ARG A 27 2.83 -10.58 11.71
N LYS A 28 2.31 -10.01 10.61
CA LYS A 28 2.89 -10.09 9.26
C LYS A 28 3.45 -8.73 8.89
N LYS A 29 4.73 -8.72 8.57
CA LYS A 29 5.46 -7.51 8.17
C LYS A 29 6.03 -7.69 6.78
N TYR A 30 5.86 -6.67 5.96
CA TYR A 30 6.52 -6.57 4.66
C TYR A 30 7.73 -5.66 4.77
N ALA A 31 8.90 -6.15 4.36
CA ALA A 31 10.13 -5.36 4.33
C ALA A 31 10.32 -4.79 2.93
N LYS A 32 10.04 -3.50 2.78
CA LYS A 32 10.23 -2.78 1.53
C LYS A 32 11.73 -2.50 1.31
N PRO A 33 12.32 -2.80 0.14
CA PRO A 33 13.67 -2.36 -0.18
C PRO A 33 13.72 -0.83 -0.26
N GLU A 34 14.75 -0.22 0.33
CA GLU A 34 14.96 1.22 0.16
C GLU A 34 15.43 1.54 -1.26
N ALA A 35 14.71 2.45 -1.93
CA ALA A 35 15.06 2.93 -3.25
C ALA A 35 14.72 4.42 -3.36
N HIS A 36 15.70 5.25 -3.71
CA HIS A 36 15.55 6.73 -3.74
C HIS A 36 14.79 7.28 -4.96
N ARG A 37 13.90 6.48 -5.58
CA ARG A 37 13.10 6.90 -6.75
C ARG A 37 11.61 6.71 -6.47
N ALA A 38 10.81 7.74 -6.77
CA ALA A 38 9.36 7.70 -6.61
C ALA A 38 8.69 6.51 -7.33
N MET A 39 9.17 6.13 -8.52
CA MET A 39 8.64 4.96 -9.24
C MET A 39 8.88 3.65 -8.48
N ALA A 40 10.07 3.50 -7.88
CA ALA A 40 10.39 2.32 -7.07
C ALA A 40 9.53 2.28 -5.80
N ASP A 41 9.22 3.45 -5.22
CA ASP A 41 8.31 3.54 -4.09
C ASP A 41 6.89 3.10 -4.43
N ILE A 42 6.34 3.53 -5.56
CA ILE A 42 5.02 3.12 -6.04
C ILE A 42 4.99 1.60 -6.24
N GLN A 43 5.99 1.05 -6.93
CA GLN A 43 6.10 -0.40 -7.16
C GLN A 43 6.16 -1.18 -5.84
N GLY A 44 6.97 -0.72 -4.88
CA GLY A 44 7.06 -1.39 -3.58
C GLY A 44 5.76 -1.35 -2.78
N SER A 45 4.96 -0.27 -2.87
CA SER A 45 3.64 -0.21 -2.24
C SER A 45 2.61 -1.16 -2.90
N ILE A 46 2.70 -1.37 -4.22
CA ILE A 46 1.88 -2.36 -4.93
C ILE A 46 2.23 -3.79 -4.47
N GLU A 47 3.52 -4.11 -4.38
CA GLU A 47 3.98 -5.42 -3.92
C GLU A 47 3.64 -5.70 -2.46
N GLU A 48 3.72 -4.68 -1.60
CA GLU A 48 3.28 -4.76 -0.20
C GLU A 48 1.78 -5.12 -0.11
N LEU A 49 0.93 -4.44 -0.89
CA LEU A 49 -0.51 -4.75 -0.89
C LEU A 49 -0.78 -6.18 -1.40
N LYS A 50 -0.11 -6.61 -2.47
CA LYS A 50 -0.21 -8.00 -2.97
C LYS A 50 0.18 -9.01 -1.90
N TYR A 51 1.25 -8.73 -1.14
CA TYR A 51 1.68 -9.59 -0.05
C TYR A 51 0.57 -9.74 1.01
N TYR A 52 -0.06 -8.65 1.45
CA TYR A 52 -1.15 -8.71 2.43
C TYR A 52 -2.38 -9.45 1.90
N LEU A 53 -2.79 -9.18 0.65
CA LEU A 53 -3.91 -9.87 0.02
C LEU A 53 -3.70 -11.39 -0.05
N GLY A 54 -2.48 -11.85 -0.35
CA GLY A 54 -2.13 -13.27 -0.36
C GLY A 54 -2.14 -13.95 1.02
N LYS A 55 -2.31 -13.20 2.12
CA LYS A 55 -2.45 -13.75 3.48
C LYS A 55 -3.90 -13.85 3.94
N ILE A 56 -4.85 -13.27 3.19
CA ILE A 56 -6.27 -13.44 3.45
C ILE A 56 -6.69 -14.72 2.74
N LYS A 57 -7.19 -15.69 3.50
CA LYS A 57 -7.97 -16.78 2.89
C LYS A 57 -9.34 -16.21 2.56
N LEU A 58 -9.74 -16.30 1.29
CA LEU A 58 -11.15 -16.18 0.89
C LEU A 58 -11.97 -17.29 1.53
#